data_AF-A0AAJ7VG69-F1
#
_entry.id   AF-A0AAJ7VG69-F1
#
_cell.length_a   1.000
_cell.length_b   1.000
_cell.length_c   1.000
_cell.angle_alpha   90.00
_cell.angle_beta   90.00
_cell.angle_gamma   90.00
#
_symmetry.space_group_name_H-M   'P 1'
#
loop_
_entity.id
_entity.type
_entity.pdbx_description
1 polymer ?
#
loop_
_entity_poly.entity_id
_entity_poly.type
_entity_poly.pdbx_seq_one_letter_code
_entity_poly.pdbx_strand_id
1 'polypeptide(L)'
;MAHNESLVALNGTQISYIGHDCKDIPDFLGDTYGHFARRLDLSFNQLRSLAGLKMFTELEELVVDNNLLGNDLRLPRLPNLHTLTLNKNQLTDIEALLEHLADVTPSLEYLSLLGNEACPNQLVSPDKDEDDYQRYRYFVLHKLPQLKFLDTRKVTRKEVMEAQARGAFMKVVKPKSEAPPNEAGPESHPQPYTPLPRGSRDARNHRGVFAKCRYVYYGKHSEGNRFIRNDQL
;
A
#
# COMPACT_ATOMS: atom_id res chain seq x y z
N MET A 1 -15.90 -38.09 -7.02
CA MET A 1 -16.38 -36.89 -6.29
C MET A 1 -16.07 -36.93 -4.79
N ALA A 2 -15.84 -38.10 -4.16
CA ALA A 2 -15.64 -38.20 -2.70
C ALA A 2 -14.23 -37.93 -2.14
N HIS A 3 -13.24 -37.53 -2.97
CA HIS A 3 -11.85 -37.36 -2.50
C HIS A 3 -11.48 -35.92 -2.08
N ASN A 4 -12.29 -34.91 -2.41
CA ASN A 4 -11.97 -33.51 -2.12
C ASN A 4 -12.59 -33.00 -0.80
N GLU A 5 -13.64 -33.65 -0.30
CA GLU A 5 -14.30 -33.23 0.95
C GLU A 5 -13.39 -33.39 2.18
N SER A 6 -12.42 -34.31 2.15
CA SER A 6 -11.46 -34.49 3.24
C SER A 6 -10.39 -33.38 3.34
N LEU A 7 -10.32 -32.48 2.35
CA LEU A 7 -9.31 -31.41 2.29
C LEU A 7 -9.86 -30.07 2.81
N VAL A 8 -11.17 -29.96 2.99
CA VAL A 8 -11.86 -28.73 3.41
C VAL A 8 -12.33 -28.89 4.85
N ALA A 9 -11.92 -27.97 5.72
CA ALA A 9 -12.49 -27.88 7.06
C ALA A 9 -13.75 -27.02 7.02
N LEU A 10 -14.87 -27.59 7.45
CA LEU A 10 -16.19 -26.96 7.48
C LEU A 10 -16.65 -26.80 8.94
N ASN A 11 -17.01 -25.57 9.33
CA ASN A 11 -17.65 -25.29 10.61
C ASN A 11 -18.85 -24.35 10.40
N GLY A 12 -20.04 -24.92 10.23
CA GLY A 12 -21.26 -24.16 9.92
C GLY A 12 -21.14 -23.45 8.57
N THR A 13 -21.04 -22.13 8.57
CA THR A 13 -20.85 -21.30 7.36
C THR A 13 -19.40 -20.89 7.14
N GLN A 14 -18.46 -21.45 7.91
CA GLN A 14 -17.03 -21.16 7.82
C GLN A 14 -16.32 -22.27 7.05
N ILE A 15 -15.61 -21.88 6.00
CA ILE A 15 -14.87 -22.76 5.12
C ILE A 15 -13.38 -22.44 5.24
N SER A 16 -12.57 -23.43 5.53
CA SER A 16 -11.12 -23.30 5.54
C SER A 16 -10.49 -24.30 4.57
N TYR A 17 -9.68 -23.77 3.67
CA TYR A 17 -8.93 -24.52 2.68
C TYR A 17 -7.49 -24.00 2.64
N ILE A 18 -6.70 -24.47 3.61
CA ILE A 18 -5.39 -23.91 3.99
C ILE A 18 -4.30 -24.92 3.63
N GLY A 19 -3.18 -24.46 3.07
CA GLY A 19 -1.98 -25.30 2.95
C GLY A 19 -2.00 -26.30 1.79
N HIS A 20 -2.78 -26.05 0.74
CA HIS A 20 -2.95 -26.99 -0.40
C HIS A 20 -2.17 -26.56 -1.64
N ASP A 21 -1.26 -25.59 -1.53
CA ASP A 21 -0.43 -25.07 -2.63
C ASP A 21 -1.23 -24.63 -3.87
N CYS A 22 -2.50 -24.26 -3.68
CA CYS A 22 -3.38 -23.95 -4.79
C CYS A 22 -3.03 -22.60 -5.41
N LYS A 23 -2.97 -22.56 -6.75
CA LYS A 23 -2.66 -21.34 -7.53
C LYS A 23 -3.89 -20.49 -7.85
N ASP A 24 -5.03 -21.15 -7.92
CA ASP A 24 -6.35 -20.58 -8.15
C ASP A 24 -7.34 -21.23 -7.18
N ILE A 25 -8.46 -20.55 -6.91
CA ILE A 25 -9.53 -21.09 -6.07
C ILE A 25 -10.17 -22.26 -6.83
N PRO A 26 -10.15 -23.49 -6.30
CA PRO A 26 -10.76 -24.63 -6.97
C PRO A 26 -12.27 -24.46 -7.21
N ASP A 27 -12.75 -24.80 -8.40
CA ASP A 27 -14.17 -24.64 -8.79
C ASP A 27 -15.13 -25.33 -7.81
N PHE A 28 -14.74 -26.52 -7.32
CA PHE A 28 -15.57 -27.29 -6.38
C PHE A 28 -15.84 -26.52 -5.08
N LEU A 29 -14.95 -25.63 -4.63
CA LEU A 29 -15.21 -24.81 -3.44
C LEU A 29 -16.36 -23.84 -3.69
N GLY A 30 -16.37 -23.18 -4.85
CA GLY A 30 -17.44 -22.28 -5.24
C GLY A 30 -18.76 -23.01 -5.44
N ASP A 31 -18.73 -24.13 -6.15
CA ASP A 31 -19.94 -24.91 -6.44
C ASP A 31 -20.57 -25.52 -5.19
N THR A 32 -19.74 -26.03 -4.27
CA THR A 32 -20.23 -26.74 -3.07
C THR A 32 -20.60 -25.77 -1.95
N TYR A 33 -19.79 -24.74 -1.71
CA TYR A 33 -19.91 -23.90 -0.52
C TYR A 33 -20.30 -22.44 -0.80
N GLY A 34 -20.18 -21.97 -2.04
CA GLY A 34 -20.30 -20.54 -2.37
C GLY A 34 -21.66 -19.90 -1.99
N HIS A 35 -22.74 -20.68 -2.08
CA HIS A 35 -24.09 -20.18 -1.81
C HIS A 35 -24.42 -19.93 -0.33
N PHE A 36 -23.61 -20.42 0.61
CA PHE A 36 -23.86 -20.25 2.05
C PHE A 36 -22.63 -19.89 2.89
N ALA A 37 -21.43 -19.99 2.33
CA ALA A 37 -20.20 -19.64 3.03
C ALA A 37 -20.17 -18.15 3.35
N ARG A 38 -20.10 -17.84 4.65
CA ARG A 38 -19.99 -16.46 5.18
C ARG A 38 -18.55 -16.12 5.52
N ARG A 39 -17.74 -17.12 5.87
CA ARG A 39 -16.30 -16.94 6.13
C ARG A 39 -15.51 -17.91 5.27
N LEU A 40 -14.49 -17.40 4.60
CA LEU A 40 -13.61 -18.19 3.75
C LEU A 40 -12.15 -17.91 4.11
N ASP A 41 -11.45 -18.96 4.51
CA ASP A 41 -10.01 -18.93 4.78
C ASP A 41 -9.26 -19.75 3.71
N LEU A 42 -8.45 -19.07 2.92
CA LEU A 42 -7.59 -19.62 1.87
C LEU A 42 -6.11 -19.38 2.17
N SER A 43 -5.75 -19.21 3.44
CA SER A 43 -4.40 -18.87 3.84
C SER A 43 -3.39 -19.98 3.49
N PHE A 44 -2.11 -19.62 3.40
CA PHE A 44 -1.01 -20.56 3.12
C PHE A 44 -1.21 -21.37 1.84
N ASN A 45 -1.67 -20.73 0.77
CA ASN A 45 -1.70 -21.31 -0.56
C ASN A 45 -0.72 -20.55 -1.47
N GLN A 46 -0.83 -20.75 -2.79
CA GLN A 46 -0.01 -20.08 -3.79
C GLN A 46 -0.88 -19.21 -4.71
N LEU A 47 -1.98 -18.67 -4.19
CA LEU A 47 -2.98 -17.97 -4.98
C LEU A 47 -2.39 -16.72 -5.62
N ARG A 48 -2.61 -16.58 -6.92
CA ARG A 48 -2.27 -15.38 -7.70
C ARG A 48 -3.51 -14.58 -8.11
N SER A 49 -4.67 -15.24 -8.11
CA SER A 49 -5.95 -14.66 -8.49
C SER A 49 -7.05 -15.11 -7.53
N LEU A 50 -8.06 -14.25 -7.35
CA LEU A 50 -9.26 -14.51 -6.56
C LEU A 50 -10.53 -14.57 -7.43
N ALA A 51 -10.38 -14.85 -8.74
CA ALA A 51 -11.51 -14.89 -9.68
C ALA A 51 -12.63 -15.88 -9.29
N GLY A 52 -12.28 -16.97 -8.61
CA GLY A 52 -13.25 -17.96 -8.12
C GLY A 52 -14.22 -17.45 -7.04
N LEU A 53 -13.96 -16.27 -6.45
CA LEU A 53 -14.84 -15.67 -5.43
C LEU A 53 -16.21 -15.28 -5.96
N LYS A 54 -16.43 -15.24 -7.29
CA LYS A 54 -17.72 -14.89 -7.90
C LYS A 54 -18.88 -15.77 -7.43
N MET A 55 -18.58 -16.99 -6.97
CA MET A 55 -19.56 -17.96 -6.50
C MET A 55 -19.98 -17.72 -5.04
N PHE A 56 -19.25 -16.89 -4.29
CA PHE A 56 -19.44 -16.67 -2.86
C PHE A 56 -20.29 -15.42 -2.60
N THR A 57 -21.60 -15.53 -2.80
CA THR A 57 -22.53 -14.38 -2.78
C THR A 57 -22.82 -13.85 -1.38
N GLU A 58 -22.73 -14.71 -0.36
CA GLU A 58 -23.02 -14.40 1.05
C GLU A 58 -21.76 -14.14 1.88
N LEU A 59 -20.62 -13.89 1.23
CA LEU A 59 -19.33 -13.77 1.90
C LEU A 59 -19.23 -12.48 2.73
N GLU A 60 -18.85 -12.64 3.99
CA GLU A 60 -18.73 -11.56 4.98
C GLU A 60 -17.28 -11.38 5.43
N GLU A 61 -16.53 -12.48 5.56
CA GLU A 61 -15.13 -12.48 5.96
C GLU A 61 -14.27 -13.30 5.00
N LEU A 62 -13.19 -12.69 4.52
CA LEU A 62 -12.22 -13.33 3.63
C LEU A 62 -10.81 -13.21 4.22
N VAL A 63 -10.18 -14.36 4.41
CA VAL A 63 -8.80 -14.49 4.89
C VAL A 63 -7.97 -15.15 3.79
N VAL A 64 -7.00 -14.43 3.24
CA VAL A 64 -6.12 -14.90 2.14
C VAL A 64 -4.65 -14.62 2.46
N ASP A 65 -4.28 -14.85 3.71
CA ASP A 65 -2.94 -14.55 4.22
C ASP A 65 -1.89 -15.55 3.69
N ASN A 66 -0.64 -15.11 3.51
CA ASN A 66 0.45 -15.94 2.97
C ASN A 66 0.10 -16.57 1.62
N ASN A 67 -0.18 -15.73 0.64
CA ASN A 67 -0.39 -16.11 -0.76
C ASN A 67 0.56 -15.30 -1.67
N LEU A 68 0.38 -15.37 -2.99
CA LEU A 68 1.23 -14.71 -3.98
C LEU A 68 0.45 -13.64 -4.76
N LEU A 69 -0.52 -12.98 -4.10
CA LEU A 69 -1.35 -11.94 -4.73
C LEU A 69 -0.52 -10.69 -5.01
N GLY A 70 -0.54 -10.23 -6.27
CA GLY A 70 0.14 -9.03 -6.73
C GLY A 70 -0.82 -7.87 -7.01
N ASN A 71 -0.31 -6.83 -7.68
CA ASN A 71 -1.09 -5.63 -8.03
C ASN A 71 -2.18 -5.89 -9.10
N ASP A 72 -2.17 -7.07 -9.71
CA ASP A 72 -3.19 -7.57 -10.63
C ASP A 72 -4.40 -8.18 -9.89
N LEU A 73 -4.40 -8.17 -8.56
CA LEU A 73 -5.52 -8.63 -7.74
C LEU A 73 -6.83 -7.95 -8.16
N ARG A 74 -7.80 -8.79 -8.55
CA ARG A 74 -9.19 -8.40 -8.81
C ARG A 74 -10.13 -9.24 -7.97
N LEU A 75 -10.96 -8.54 -7.20
CA LEU A 75 -12.11 -9.10 -6.48
C LEU A 75 -13.40 -8.88 -7.29
N PRO A 76 -14.34 -9.84 -7.28
CA PRO A 76 -15.71 -9.58 -7.71
C PRO A 76 -16.40 -8.62 -6.74
N ARG A 77 -17.60 -8.16 -7.10
CA ARG A 77 -18.41 -7.34 -6.20
C ARG A 77 -18.89 -8.18 -5.01
N LEU A 78 -18.51 -7.78 -3.80
CA LEU A 78 -18.81 -8.48 -2.55
C LEU A 78 -19.49 -7.49 -1.59
N PRO A 79 -20.82 -7.30 -1.72
CA PRO A 79 -21.54 -6.24 -1.01
C PRO A 79 -21.60 -6.46 0.50
N ASN A 80 -21.51 -7.71 0.97
CA ASN A 80 -21.62 -8.07 2.38
C ASN A 80 -20.25 -8.23 3.07
N LEU A 81 -19.15 -8.13 2.31
CA LEU A 81 -17.81 -8.33 2.86
C LEU A 81 -17.43 -7.17 3.78
N HIS A 82 -17.32 -7.47 5.07
CA HIS A 82 -16.93 -6.51 6.09
C HIS A 82 -15.51 -6.75 6.62
N THR A 83 -14.94 -7.95 6.43
CA THR A 83 -13.58 -8.27 6.87
C THR A 83 -12.75 -8.83 5.72
N LEU A 84 -11.60 -8.22 5.47
CA LEU A 84 -10.62 -8.66 4.47
C LEU A 84 -9.21 -8.67 5.07
N THR A 85 -8.52 -9.81 5.01
CA THR A 85 -7.10 -9.90 5.37
C THR A 85 -6.30 -10.38 4.16
N LEU A 86 -5.27 -9.61 3.79
CA LEU A 86 -4.37 -9.88 2.67
C LEU A 86 -2.93 -9.95 3.17
N ASN A 87 -2.71 -10.43 4.40
CA ASN A 87 -1.39 -10.32 5.01
C ASN A 87 -0.35 -11.18 4.27
N LYS A 88 0.91 -10.70 4.22
CA LYS A 88 2.04 -11.40 3.61
C LYS A 88 1.74 -11.87 2.18
N ASN A 89 1.32 -10.93 1.33
CA ASN A 89 1.20 -11.10 -0.12
C ASN A 89 2.28 -10.24 -0.83
N GLN A 90 2.19 -10.07 -2.14
CA GLN A 90 3.16 -9.36 -2.98
C GLN A 90 2.60 -8.02 -3.51
N LEU A 91 1.75 -7.38 -2.70
CA LEU A 91 1.15 -6.09 -3.07
C LEU A 91 2.20 -4.99 -2.91
N THR A 92 2.41 -4.21 -3.97
CA THR A 92 3.36 -3.08 -3.98
C THR A 92 2.66 -1.74 -4.26
N ASP A 93 1.63 -1.75 -5.11
CA ASP A 93 0.82 -0.57 -5.43
C ASP A 93 -0.47 -0.58 -4.61
N ILE A 94 -0.48 0.24 -3.56
CA ILE A 94 -1.63 0.36 -2.70
C ILE A 94 -2.77 1.19 -3.30
N GLU A 95 -2.48 2.15 -4.18
CA GLU A 95 -3.52 3.07 -4.65
C GLU A 95 -4.53 2.34 -5.54
N ALA A 96 -4.02 1.57 -6.51
CA ALA A 96 -4.86 0.77 -7.39
C ALA A 96 -5.70 -0.26 -6.61
N LEU A 97 -5.13 -0.84 -5.55
CA LEU A 97 -5.84 -1.76 -4.66
C LEU A 97 -6.98 -1.06 -3.92
N LEU A 98 -6.71 0.09 -3.29
CA LEU A 98 -7.72 0.81 -2.50
C LEU A 98 -8.87 1.32 -3.38
N GLU A 99 -8.57 1.79 -4.59
CA GLU A 99 -9.60 2.19 -5.56
C GLU A 99 -10.48 1.02 -5.97
N HIS A 100 -9.89 -0.14 -6.22
CA HIS A 100 -10.64 -1.37 -6.51
C HIS A 100 -11.52 -1.78 -5.32
N LEU A 101 -10.98 -1.77 -4.09
CA LEU A 101 -11.72 -2.13 -2.88
C LEU A 101 -12.88 -1.17 -2.60
N ALA A 102 -12.70 0.14 -2.84
CA ALA A 102 -13.74 1.13 -2.65
C ALA A 102 -14.97 0.88 -3.54
N ASP A 103 -14.75 0.38 -4.76
CA ASP A 103 -15.82 0.07 -5.71
C ASP A 103 -16.54 -1.27 -5.39
N VAL A 104 -15.76 -2.31 -5.09
CA VAL A 104 -16.30 -3.68 -5.00
C VAL A 104 -16.74 -4.11 -3.61
N THR A 105 -16.26 -3.45 -2.55
CA THR A 105 -16.51 -3.80 -1.13
C THR A 105 -17.07 -2.62 -0.33
N PRO A 106 -18.32 -2.19 -0.60
CA PRO A 106 -18.89 -1.00 0.03
C PRO A 106 -19.07 -1.14 1.56
N SER A 107 -19.20 -2.36 2.07
CA SER A 107 -19.42 -2.66 3.49
C SER A 107 -18.14 -2.99 4.26
N LEU A 108 -16.96 -2.76 3.67
CA LEU A 108 -15.69 -3.14 4.29
C LEU A 108 -15.43 -2.33 5.56
N GLU A 109 -15.25 -3.00 6.70
CA GLU A 109 -15.01 -2.36 8.00
C GLU A 109 -13.63 -2.72 8.60
N TYR A 110 -13.10 -3.89 8.24
CA TYR A 110 -11.84 -4.44 8.73
C TYR A 110 -10.95 -4.78 7.54
N LEU A 111 -9.78 -4.14 7.47
CA LEU A 111 -8.77 -4.41 6.46
C LEU A 111 -7.41 -4.66 7.12
N SER A 112 -6.68 -5.67 6.67
CA SER A 112 -5.29 -5.90 7.08
C SER A 112 -4.41 -6.19 5.87
N LEU A 113 -3.32 -5.41 5.72
CA LEU A 113 -2.35 -5.51 4.63
C LEU A 113 -0.91 -5.75 5.14
N LEU A 114 -0.75 -6.14 6.41
CA LEU A 114 0.55 -6.35 7.03
C LEU A 114 1.39 -7.36 6.25
N GLY A 115 2.70 -7.14 6.14
CA GLY A 115 3.57 -8.09 5.43
C GLY A 115 3.65 -7.87 3.92
N ASN A 116 2.95 -6.89 3.36
CA ASN A 116 3.07 -6.47 1.96
C ASN A 116 4.06 -5.32 1.82
N GLU A 117 4.70 -5.17 0.65
CA GLU A 117 5.60 -4.03 0.37
C GLU A 117 4.84 -2.69 0.38
N ALA A 118 3.57 -2.74 -0.06
CA ALA A 118 2.59 -1.67 0.01
C ALA A 118 2.29 -1.18 1.45
N CYS A 119 2.52 -2.02 2.46
CA CYS A 119 2.32 -1.69 3.86
C CYS A 119 3.69 -1.41 4.53
N PRO A 120 4.08 -0.14 4.70
CA PRO A 120 5.32 0.25 5.34
C PRO A 120 5.23 0.02 6.86
N ASN A 121 5.46 -1.20 7.33
CA ASN A 121 5.70 -1.45 8.74
C ASN A 121 7.18 -1.77 8.98
N GLN A 122 7.68 -1.48 10.18
CA GLN A 122 9.08 -1.73 10.57
C GLN A 122 9.48 -3.20 10.43
N LEU A 123 8.51 -4.13 10.45
CA LEU A 123 8.73 -5.57 10.31
C LEU A 123 9.10 -5.97 8.87
N VAL A 124 8.57 -5.26 7.87
CA VAL A 124 8.76 -5.56 6.44
C VAL A 124 9.85 -4.66 5.85
N SER A 125 10.00 -3.44 6.35
CA SER A 125 10.99 -2.48 5.87
C SER A 125 11.72 -1.87 7.06
N PRO A 126 12.92 -2.36 7.42
CA PRO A 126 13.68 -1.86 8.58
C PRO A 126 14.08 -0.39 8.45
N ASP A 127 14.07 0.14 7.22
CA ASP A 127 14.35 1.56 6.93
C ASP A 127 13.15 2.50 7.20
N LYS A 128 11.96 1.96 7.48
CA LYS A 128 10.73 2.73 7.68
C LYS A 128 10.38 2.85 9.16
N ASP A 129 9.96 4.03 9.57
CA ASP A 129 9.62 4.34 10.96
C ASP A 129 8.09 4.38 11.21
N GLU A 130 7.69 4.73 12.43
CA GLU A 130 6.26 4.90 12.78
C GLU A 130 5.59 6.03 11.98
N ASP A 131 6.33 7.07 11.58
CA ASP A 131 5.79 8.20 10.84
C ASP A 131 5.40 7.76 9.41
N ASP A 132 6.21 6.93 8.76
CA ASP A 132 5.88 6.31 7.47
C ASP A 132 4.62 5.46 7.54
N TYR A 133 4.49 4.64 8.58
CA TYR A 133 3.27 3.87 8.81
C TYR A 133 2.06 4.77 9.04
N GLN A 134 2.24 5.88 9.77
CA GLN A 134 1.16 6.83 10.03
C GLN A 134 0.70 7.54 8.76
N ARG A 135 1.61 7.91 7.84
CA ARG A 135 1.26 8.46 6.52
C ARG A 135 0.46 7.47 5.69
N TYR A 136 0.94 6.23 5.59
CA TYR A 136 0.22 5.13 4.94
C TYR A 136 -1.20 4.99 5.52
N ARG A 137 -1.30 4.98 6.86
CA ARG A 137 -2.57 4.81 7.56
C ARG A 137 -3.55 5.93 7.23
N TYR A 138 -3.11 7.18 7.21
CA TYR A 138 -3.96 8.30 6.77
C TYR A 138 -4.35 8.22 5.30
N PHE A 139 -3.45 7.76 4.42
CA PHE A 139 -3.76 7.58 3.00
C PHE A 139 -4.84 6.51 2.80
N VAL A 140 -4.72 5.36 3.47
CA VAL A 140 -5.73 4.28 3.42
C VAL A 140 -7.08 4.79 3.93
N LEU A 141 -7.12 5.46 5.08
CA LEU A 141 -8.36 5.98 5.66
C LEU A 141 -8.98 7.12 4.85
N HIS A 142 -8.19 7.81 4.03
CA HIS A 142 -8.70 8.80 3.10
C HIS A 142 -9.46 8.15 1.93
N LYS A 143 -8.92 7.06 1.37
CA LYS A 143 -9.55 6.31 0.28
C LYS A 143 -10.70 5.42 0.77
N LEU A 144 -10.60 4.88 1.98
CA LEU A 144 -11.59 4.01 2.62
C LEU A 144 -12.03 4.55 4.00
N PRO A 145 -12.83 5.65 4.03
CA PRO A 145 -13.23 6.31 5.28
C PRO A 145 -14.18 5.50 6.16
N GLN A 146 -14.79 4.44 5.64
CA GLN A 146 -15.73 3.58 6.36
C GLN A 146 -15.04 2.58 7.31
N LEU A 147 -13.72 2.39 7.21
CA LEU A 147 -12.99 1.41 8.01
C LEU A 147 -13.07 1.71 9.50
N LYS A 148 -13.40 0.68 10.29
CA LYS A 148 -13.37 0.70 11.76
C LYS A 148 -12.05 0.17 12.31
N PHE A 149 -11.40 -0.73 11.58
CA PHE A 149 -10.11 -1.29 11.93
C PHE A 149 -9.22 -1.37 10.69
N LEU A 150 -7.96 -0.98 10.87
CA LEU A 150 -6.93 -1.12 9.84
C LEU A 150 -5.70 -1.75 10.49
N ASP A 151 -5.26 -2.85 9.90
CA ASP A 151 -4.17 -3.70 10.37
C ASP A 151 -4.37 -4.10 11.85
N THR A 152 -3.42 -3.76 12.72
CA THR A 152 -3.44 -4.11 14.15
C THR A 152 -4.25 -3.16 15.02
N ARG A 153 -4.70 -2.00 14.49
CA ARG A 153 -5.24 -0.90 15.32
C ARG A 153 -6.64 -0.45 14.88
N LYS A 154 -7.51 -0.25 15.87
CA LYS A 154 -8.81 0.41 15.71
C LYS A 154 -8.62 1.83 15.16
N VAL A 155 -9.49 2.23 14.24
CA VAL A 155 -9.52 3.58 13.67
C VAL A 155 -10.18 4.53 14.67
N THR A 156 -9.53 5.67 14.90
CA THR A 156 -10.00 6.72 15.80
C THR A 156 -10.56 7.90 15.03
N ARG A 157 -11.46 8.68 15.65
CA ARG A 157 -12.02 9.89 15.03
C ARG A 157 -10.95 10.92 14.65
N LYS A 158 -9.86 11.01 15.44
CA LYS A 158 -8.74 11.90 15.15
C LYS A 158 -8.07 11.53 13.83
N GLU A 159 -7.83 10.24 13.62
CA GLU A 159 -7.22 9.75 12.38
C GLU A 159 -8.11 10.00 11.16
N VAL A 160 -9.42 9.81 11.30
CA VAL A 160 -10.38 10.11 10.22
C VAL A 160 -10.35 11.60 9.86
N MET A 161 -10.35 12.50 10.85
CA MET A 161 -10.27 13.95 10.60
C MET A 161 -8.96 14.33 9.90
N GLU A 162 -7.82 13.79 10.34
CA GLU A 162 -6.53 14.05 9.71
C GLU A 162 -6.46 13.47 8.28
N ALA A 163 -6.97 12.25 8.07
CA ALA A 163 -7.05 11.61 6.75
C ALA A 163 -7.93 12.40 5.79
N GLN A 164 -9.06 12.95 6.26
CA GLN A 164 -9.91 13.84 5.46
C GLN A 164 -9.19 15.14 5.10
N ALA A 165 -8.48 15.75 6.04
CA ALA A 165 -7.81 17.02 5.83
C ALA A 165 -6.57 16.92 4.93
N ARG A 166 -5.79 15.84 5.06
CA ARG A 166 -4.43 15.75 4.50
C ARG A 166 -4.12 14.44 3.79
N GLY A 167 -4.97 13.42 3.90
CA GLY A 167 -4.67 12.06 3.43
C GLY A 167 -4.38 11.96 1.93
N ALA A 168 -4.98 12.82 1.09
CA ALA A 168 -4.68 12.89 -0.34
C ALA A 168 -3.20 13.16 -0.66
N PHE A 169 -2.47 13.83 0.25
CA PHE A 169 -1.05 14.17 0.09
C PHE A 169 -0.10 13.20 0.81
N MET A 170 -0.64 12.19 1.50
CA MET A 170 0.15 11.20 2.25
C MET A 170 0.62 10.03 1.39
N LYS A 171 0.39 10.08 0.07
CA LYS A 171 0.94 9.12 -0.88
C LYS A 171 2.47 9.25 -0.91
N VAL A 172 3.16 8.19 -0.50
CA VAL A 172 4.61 8.11 -0.64
C VAL A 172 4.94 7.77 -2.09
N VAL A 173 5.31 8.79 -2.87
CA VAL A 173 5.85 8.59 -4.22
C VAL A 173 7.36 8.48 -4.10
N LYS A 174 7.90 7.26 -4.23
CA LYS A 174 9.34 7.10 -4.43
C LYS A 174 9.69 7.61 -5.84
N PRO A 175 10.70 8.48 -6.00
CA PRO A 175 11.29 8.71 -7.32
C PRO A 175 11.70 7.34 -7.89
N LYS A 176 11.37 7.06 -9.16
CA LYS A 176 11.88 5.86 -9.82
C LYS A 176 13.40 5.89 -9.68
N SER A 177 14.00 4.83 -9.16
CA SER A 177 15.44 4.66 -9.23
C SER A 177 15.81 4.67 -10.71
N GLU A 178 16.44 5.74 -11.17
CA GLU A 178 17.06 5.76 -12.48
C GLU A 178 18.08 4.63 -12.46
N ALA A 179 17.77 3.53 -13.17
CA ALA A 179 18.81 2.60 -13.57
C ALA A 179 19.88 3.44 -14.29
N PRO A 180 21.19 3.21 -14.03
CA PRO A 180 22.22 3.97 -14.71
C PRO A 180 21.97 3.86 -16.23
N PRO A 181 21.87 4.98 -16.97
CA PRO A 181 21.62 4.92 -18.39
C PRO A 181 22.77 4.15 -19.03
N ASN A 182 22.44 3.03 -19.68
CA ASN A 182 23.33 2.40 -20.64
C ASN A 182 23.66 3.47 -21.69
N GLU A 183 24.90 3.94 -21.71
CA GLU A 183 25.40 4.89 -22.69
C GLU A 183 25.40 4.26 -24.08
N ALA A 184 24.35 4.54 -24.86
CA ALA A 184 24.34 4.37 -26.31
C ALA A 184 23.35 5.32 -27.01
N GLY A 185 23.47 6.64 -26.78
CA GLY A 185 22.97 7.77 -27.61
C GLY A 185 21.49 7.82 -28.06
N PRO A 186 21.04 8.86 -28.81
CA PRO A 186 21.68 10.12 -29.16
C PRO A 186 21.00 11.36 -28.53
N GLU A 187 21.73 12.47 -28.59
CA GLU A 187 21.50 13.85 -28.12
C GLU A 187 20.03 14.28 -27.90
N SER A 188 19.68 14.60 -26.65
CA SER A 188 18.49 15.39 -26.32
C SER A 188 18.92 16.79 -25.86
N HIS A 189 18.30 17.80 -26.46
CA HIS A 189 18.60 19.22 -26.26
C HIS A 189 18.55 19.61 -24.77
N PRO A 190 19.56 20.33 -24.24
CA PRO A 190 19.53 20.75 -22.84
C PRO A 190 18.44 21.80 -22.63
N GLN A 191 17.43 21.48 -21.83
CA GLN A 191 16.61 22.51 -21.19
C GLN A 191 17.54 23.43 -20.38
N PRO A 192 17.30 24.75 -20.37
CA PRO A 192 18.17 25.68 -19.67
C PRO A 192 17.95 25.55 -18.16
N TYR A 193 18.56 24.54 -17.56
CA TYR A 193 18.94 24.61 -16.16
C TYR A 193 19.80 25.86 -16.03
N THR A 194 19.33 26.81 -15.22
CA THR A 194 20.18 27.93 -14.80
C THR A 194 20.91 27.43 -13.56
N PRO A 195 22.15 26.93 -13.67
CA PRO A 195 22.89 26.51 -12.50
C PRO A 195 22.99 27.68 -11.52
N LEU A 196 22.98 27.39 -10.23
CA LEU A 196 23.39 28.36 -9.22
C LEU A 196 24.70 29.01 -9.66
N PRO A 197 24.85 30.34 -9.54
CA PRO A 197 26.06 31.02 -9.99
C PRO A 197 27.27 30.31 -9.40
N ARG A 198 28.23 29.92 -10.24
CA ARG A 198 29.52 29.35 -9.78
C ARG A 198 30.27 30.46 -9.06
N GLY A 199 29.95 30.64 -7.78
CA GLY A 199 30.48 31.70 -6.95
C GLY A 199 31.77 31.26 -6.27
N SER A 200 32.89 31.27 -6.98
CA SER A 200 34.13 31.71 -6.34
C SER A 200 34.27 33.19 -6.65
N ARG A 201 33.66 34.03 -5.81
CA ARG A 201 33.82 35.48 -5.90
C ARG A 201 35.06 35.82 -5.08
N ASP A 202 36.03 36.45 -5.73
CA ASP A 202 37.21 37.01 -5.09
C ASP A 202 36.79 37.92 -3.93
N ALA A 203 37.43 37.78 -2.76
CA ALA A 203 37.03 38.43 -1.50
C ALA A 203 37.04 39.96 -1.56
N ARG A 204 37.65 40.54 -2.61
CA ARG A 204 37.70 41.99 -2.85
C ARG A 204 36.54 42.52 -3.71
N ASN A 205 35.74 41.67 -4.34
CA ASN A 205 34.71 42.08 -5.30
C ASN A 205 33.30 42.12 -4.67
N HIS A 206 33.15 42.88 -3.58
CA HIS A 206 31.85 43.14 -2.97
C HIS A 206 31.25 44.40 -3.61
N ARG A 207 30.17 44.23 -4.38
CA ARG A 207 29.22 45.34 -4.64
C ARG A 207 28.10 45.20 -3.64
N GLY A 208 28.00 46.13 -2.69
CA GLY A 208 26.88 46.20 -1.77
C GLY A 208 25.59 46.42 -2.56
N VAL A 209 24.65 45.46 -2.47
CA VAL A 209 23.32 45.61 -3.03
C VAL A 209 22.35 45.65 -1.86
N PHE A 210 21.61 46.75 -1.72
CA PHE A 210 20.47 46.82 -0.81
C PHE A 210 19.32 46.01 -1.40
N ALA A 211 19.16 44.78 -0.95
CA ALA A 211 18.00 43.95 -1.25
C ALA A 211 17.23 43.67 0.04
N LYS A 212 15.91 43.88 0.02
CA LYS A 212 15.04 43.55 1.14
C LYS A 212 14.81 42.03 1.11
N CYS A 213 15.54 41.29 1.95
CA CYS A 213 15.37 39.85 2.09
C CYS A 213 13.95 39.56 2.59
N ARG A 214 13.06 39.12 1.70
CA ARG A 214 11.66 38.81 2.04
C ARG A 214 11.48 37.41 2.60
N TYR A 215 12.50 36.56 2.47
CA TYR A 215 12.41 35.16 2.86
C TYR A 215 13.75 34.69 3.43
N VAL A 216 13.77 34.40 4.73
CA VAL A 216 14.91 33.77 5.39
C VAL A 216 14.57 32.30 5.56
N TYR A 217 15.29 31.44 4.84
CA TYR A 217 15.14 30.00 4.96
C TYR A 217 16.04 29.49 6.09
N TYR A 218 15.44 29.00 7.18
CA TYR A 218 16.17 28.57 8.37
C TYR A 218 16.64 27.11 8.33
N GLY A 219 16.46 26.40 7.21
CA GLY A 219 17.01 25.04 7.02
C GLY A 219 16.50 23.95 7.96
N LYS A 220 15.63 24.26 8.93
CA LYS A 220 15.14 23.32 9.96
C LYS A 220 14.31 22.18 9.42
N HIS A 221 13.81 22.28 8.18
CA HIS A 221 12.94 21.28 7.54
C HIS A 221 13.46 20.85 6.16
N SER A 222 14.73 21.13 5.83
CA SER A 222 15.33 20.63 4.60
C SER A 222 15.70 19.17 4.76
N GLU A 223 15.09 18.27 3.98
CA GLU A 223 15.53 16.87 3.94
C GLU A 223 16.98 16.73 3.44
N GLY A 224 17.46 17.68 2.64
CA GLY A 224 18.84 17.70 2.15
C GLY A 224 19.90 17.97 3.22
N ASN A 225 19.50 18.55 4.37
CA ASN A 225 20.43 18.82 5.48
C ASN A 225 20.63 17.61 6.40
N ARG A 226 19.93 16.49 6.16
CA ARG A 226 20.03 15.27 6.97
C ARG A 226 21.43 14.62 6.91
N PHE A 227 22.23 14.95 5.88
CA PHE A 227 23.53 14.32 5.60
C PHE A 227 24.75 15.24 5.77
N ILE A 228 24.55 16.54 6.06
CA ILE A 228 25.67 17.46 6.30
C ILE A 228 26.07 17.35 7.77
N ARG A 229 27.31 16.92 8.01
CA ARG A 229 27.88 16.83 9.35
C ARG A 229 28.64 18.12 9.68
N ASN A 230 28.68 18.49 10.97
CA ASN A 230 29.25 19.75 11.46
C ASN A 230 30.75 19.91 11.19
N ASP A 231 31.45 18.84 10.80
CA ASP A 231 32.85 18.81 10.40
C ASP A 231 33.08 19.27 8.94
N GLN A 232 32.02 19.57 8.19
CA GLN A 232 32.06 20.03 6.79
C GLN A 232 31.69 21.51 6.60
N LEU A 233 31.54 22.27 7.70
CA LEU A 233 31.20 23.70 7.70
C LEU A 233 32.40 24.59 8.07
#